data_AF-A0A954JEP8-F1
#
_entry.id   AF-A0A954JEP8-F1
#
_cell.length_a   1.000
_cell.length_b   1.000
_cell.length_c   1.000
_cell.angle_alpha   90.00
_cell.angle_beta   90.00
_cell.angle_gamma   90.00
#
_symmetry.space_group_name_H-M   'P 1'
#
loop_
_entity.id
_entity.type
_entity.pdbx_description
1 polymer ?
#
loop_
_entity_poly.entity_id
_entity_poly.type
_entity_poly.pdbx_seq_one_letter_code
_entity_poly.pdbx_strand_id
1 'polypeptide(L)'
;MEPLRTSPETLLPAAAQKLSNYIRTRLAETDYPRYRSRGWTIGSGMVESSAKQLVGLRLKGPGMHWSRAGATAVTALRCAHLNGHWHQTWQNLTLTG
;
A
#
# COMPACT_ATOMS: atom_id res chain seq x y z
N MET A 1 9.58 10.44 -39.99
CA MET A 1 8.50 9.42 -39.92
C MET A 1 8.24 9.16 -38.45
N GLU A 2 7.29 9.88 -37.87
CA GLU A 2 6.83 9.68 -36.49
C GLU A 2 5.98 8.39 -36.45
N PRO A 3 6.23 7.41 -35.57
CA PRO A 3 5.37 6.23 -35.49
C PRO A 3 3.98 6.65 -34.98
N LEU A 4 2.98 6.23 -35.73
CA LEU A 4 1.56 6.48 -35.52
C LEU A 4 1.16 6.24 -34.05
N ARG A 5 0.51 7.25 -33.44
CA ARG A 5 -0.28 7.09 -32.21
C ARG A 5 -1.16 5.85 -32.35
N THR A 6 -0.89 4.81 -31.57
CA THR A 6 -1.78 3.66 -31.49
C THR A 6 -3.15 4.14 -31.00
N SER A 7 -4.19 3.91 -31.82
CA SER A 7 -5.56 4.27 -31.50
C SER A 7 -6.00 3.56 -30.19
N PRO A 8 -6.77 4.21 -29.29
CA PRO A 8 -7.24 3.61 -28.05
C PRO A 8 -8.00 2.29 -28.25
N GLU A 9 -8.53 2.07 -29.45
CA GLU A 9 -9.29 0.89 -29.85
C GLU A 9 -8.43 -0.39 -29.93
N THR A 10 -7.12 -0.25 -30.17
CA THR A 10 -6.17 -1.39 -30.22
C THR A 10 -5.64 -1.79 -28.83
N LEU A 11 -5.77 -0.93 -27.81
CA LEU A 11 -5.30 -1.20 -26.45
C LEU A 11 -6.33 -1.95 -25.60
N LEU A 12 -7.62 -1.83 -25.91
CA LEU A 12 -8.72 -2.49 -25.21
C LEU A 12 -8.58 -4.02 -25.17
N PRO A 13 -8.24 -4.73 -26.28
CA PRO A 13 -8.08 -6.18 -26.26
C PRO A 13 -6.87 -6.65 -25.44
N ALA A 14 -5.75 -5.93 -25.53
CA ALA A 14 -4.53 -6.28 -24.80
C ALA A 14 -4.67 -6.07 -23.29
N ALA A 15 -5.28 -4.96 -22.88
CA ALA A 15 -5.58 -4.68 -21.47
C ALA A 15 -6.59 -5.70 -20.90
N ALA A 16 -7.64 -6.03 -21.65
CA ALA A 16 -8.62 -7.04 -21.26
C ALA A 16 -7.98 -8.44 -21.12
N GLN A 17 -7.10 -8.82 -22.06
CA GLN A 17 -6.38 -10.10 -21.98
C GLN A 17 -5.46 -10.16 -20.76
N LYS A 18 -4.77 -9.05 -20.44
CA LYS A 18 -3.92 -8.95 -19.24
C LYS A 18 -4.75 -9.08 -17.96
N LEU A 19 -5.90 -8.40 -17.88
CA LEU A 19 -6.81 -8.51 -16.75
C LEU A 19 -7.36 -9.94 -16.59
N SER A 20 -7.80 -10.56 -17.69
CA SER A 20 -8.30 -11.93 -17.70
C SER A 20 -7.25 -12.92 -17.16
N ASN A 21 -6.00 -12.80 -17.64
CA ASN A 21 -4.90 -13.62 -17.14
C ASN A 21 -4.62 -13.38 -15.66
N TYR A 22 -4.61 -12.12 -15.21
CA TYR A 22 -4.42 -11.77 -13.81
C TYR A 22 -5.49 -12.41 -12.91
N ILE A 23 -6.77 -12.18 -13.22
CA ILE A 23 -7.89 -12.74 -12.44
C ILE A 23 -7.85 -14.26 -12.44
N ARG A 24 -7.59 -14.90 -13.60
CA ARG A 24 -7.55 -16.36 -13.70
C ARG A 24 -6.53 -17.00 -12.75
N THR A 25 -5.35 -16.40 -12.61
CA THR A 25 -4.33 -16.88 -11.66
C THR A 25 -4.69 -16.67 -10.19
N ARG A 26 -5.68 -15.81 -9.91
CA ARG A 26 -6.09 -15.39 -8.56
C ARG A 26 -7.54 -15.78 -8.23
N LEU A 27 -8.17 -16.66 -9.01
CA LEU A 27 -9.56 -17.09 -8.81
C LEU A 27 -9.81 -17.59 -7.38
N ALA A 28 -8.86 -18.34 -6.82
CA ALA A 28 -8.92 -18.82 -5.44
C ALA A 28 -8.96 -17.69 -4.39
N GLU A 29 -8.44 -16.50 -4.73
CA GLU A 29 -8.44 -15.31 -3.89
C GLU A 29 -9.70 -14.46 -4.07
N THR A 30 -10.65 -14.85 -4.95
CA THR A 30 -11.85 -14.05 -5.27
C THR A 30 -13.16 -14.57 -4.67
N ASP A 31 -13.10 -15.41 -3.63
CA ASP A 31 -14.28 -15.89 -2.88
C ASP A 31 -14.89 -14.78 -1.98
N TYR A 32 -15.32 -13.69 -2.62
CA TYR A 32 -15.91 -12.54 -1.97
C TYR A 32 -17.15 -12.88 -1.12
N PRO A 33 -18.06 -13.79 -1.55
CA PRO A 33 -19.19 -14.18 -0.71
C PRO A 33 -18.76 -14.74 0.65
N ARG A 34 -17.76 -15.65 0.67
CA ARG A 34 -17.22 -16.20 1.91
C ARG A 34 -16.49 -15.16 2.74
N TYR A 35 -15.75 -14.24 2.12
CA TYR A 35 -15.05 -13.19 2.86
C TYR A 35 -16.03 -12.23 3.52
N ARG A 36 -17.10 -11.86 2.81
CA ARG A 36 -18.18 -11.03 3.34
C ARG A 36 -18.90 -11.72 4.49
N SER A 37 -19.22 -13.02 4.39
CA SER A 37 -19.88 -13.75 5.48
C SER A 37 -19.01 -13.89 6.73
N ARG A 38 -17.68 -13.87 6.58
CA ARG A 38 -16.70 -13.84 7.68
C ARG A 38 -16.40 -12.45 8.21
N GLY A 39 -17.03 -11.40 7.67
CA GLY A 39 -16.78 -10.01 8.04
C GLY A 39 -15.42 -9.47 7.60
N TRP A 40 -14.74 -10.14 6.67
CA TRP A 40 -13.46 -9.68 6.16
C TRP A 40 -13.64 -8.48 5.21
N THR A 41 -12.70 -7.55 5.31
CA THR A 41 -12.69 -6.39 4.42
C THR A 41 -12.16 -6.77 3.04
N ILE A 42 -12.97 -6.58 2.01
CA ILE A 42 -12.61 -6.90 0.62
C ILE A 42 -12.07 -5.70 -0.17
N GLY A 43 -12.05 -4.51 0.44
CA GLY A 43 -11.58 -3.27 -0.17
C GLY A 43 -10.23 -2.83 0.37
N SER A 44 -9.42 -2.18 -0.47
CA SER A 44 -8.10 -1.64 -0.11
C SER A 44 -8.14 -0.36 0.71
N GLY A 45 -9.31 0.29 0.86
CA GLY A 45 -9.42 1.63 1.42
C GLY A 45 -8.82 1.80 2.83
N MET A 46 -8.95 0.80 3.72
CA MET A 46 -8.32 0.86 5.04
C MET A 46 -6.78 0.81 4.95
N VAL A 47 -6.25 0.00 4.03
CA VAL A 47 -4.80 -0.13 3.79
C VAL A 47 -4.25 1.15 3.17
N GLU A 48 -4.94 1.70 2.17
CA GLU A 48 -4.57 2.95 1.51
C GLU A 48 -4.62 4.15 2.46
N SER A 49 -5.65 4.22 3.30
CA SER A 49 -5.75 5.24 4.35
C SER A 49 -4.61 5.11 5.35
N SER A 50 -4.31 3.87 5.78
CA SER A 50 -3.19 3.61 6.68
C SER A 50 -1.85 4.02 6.05
N ALA A 51 -1.60 3.68 4.79
CA ALA A 51 -0.39 4.09 4.07
C ALA A 51 -0.28 5.62 3.95
N LYS A 52 -1.40 6.30 3.69
CA LYS A 52 -1.47 7.77 3.64
C LYS A 52 -1.11 8.39 5.00
N GLN A 53 -1.73 7.91 6.08
CA GLN A 53 -1.54 8.45 7.43
C GLN A 53 -0.15 8.12 8.00
N LEU A 54 0.28 6.87 7.87
CA LEU A 54 1.52 6.37 8.43
C LEU A 54 2.74 6.93 7.69
N VAL A 55 2.76 6.76 6.36
CA VAL A 55 3.91 7.08 5.51
C VAL A 55 3.73 8.44 4.85
N GLY A 56 2.62 8.62 4.12
CA GLY A 56 2.40 9.79 3.26
C GLY A 56 2.55 11.12 3.99
N LEU A 57 1.91 11.28 5.15
CA LEU A 57 1.92 12.55 5.89
C LEU A 57 3.29 12.97 6.43
N ARG A 58 4.28 12.05 6.54
CA ARG A 58 5.59 12.39 7.13
C ARG A 58 6.77 12.15 6.22
N LEU A 59 6.66 11.19 5.31
CA LEU A 59 7.74 10.80 4.42
C LEU A 59 7.56 11.37 2.99
N LYS A 60 6.39 11.94 2.68
CA LYS A 60 6.14 12.59 1.39
C LYS A 60 5.84 14.08 1.59
N GLY A 61 6.67 14.94 1.00
CA GLY A 61 6.49 16.38 1.05
C GLY A 61 7.73 17.15 0.59
N PRO A 62 7.61 18.46 0.32
CA PRO A 62 8.74 19.30 -0.04
C PRO A 62 9.84 19.27 1.03
N GLY A 63 11.10 19.14 0.61
CA GLY A 63 12.25 19.14 1.52
C GLY A 63 12.40 17.90 2.40
N MET A 64 11.58 16.86 2.23
CA MET A 64 11.69 15.61 2.98
C MET A 64 12.72 14.67 2.36
N HIS A 65 13.93 14.67 2.90
CA HIS A 65 14.98 13.72 2.54
C HIS A 65 15.24 12.77 3.69
N TRP A 66 15.30 11.47 3.37
CA TRP A 66 15.46 10.42 4.35
C TRP A 66 16.50 9.41 3.86
N SER A 67 17.40 9.00 4.75
CA SER A 67 18.09 7.74 4.57
C SER A 67 17.10 6.59 4.73
N ARG A 68 17.40 5.42 4.15
CA ARG A 68 16.54 4.23 4.30
C ARG A 68 16.32 3.88 5.77
N ALA A 69 17.40 3.87 6.56
CA ALA A 69 17.34 3.62 8.00
C ALA A 69 16.48 4.66 8.74
N GLY A 70 16.65 5.95 8.42
CA GLY A 70 15.87 7.03 9.02
C GLY A 70 14.37 6.96 8.69
N ALA A 71 14.03 6.69 7.43
CA ALA A 71 12.63 6.49 7.01
C ALA A 71 11.99 5.31 7.74
N THR A 72 12.70 4.18 7.86
CA THR A 72 12.22 3.00 8.59
C THR A 72 12.00 3.31 10.07
N ALA A 73 12.97 3.95 10.74
CA ALA A 73 12.86 4.31 12.15
C ALA A 73 11.68 5.25 12.42
N VAL A 74 11.52 6.30 11.61
CA VAL A 74 10.40 7.24 11.75
C VAL A 74 9.05 6.57 11.46
N THR A 75 8.98 5.68 10.47
CA THR A 75 7.75 4.92 10.19
C THR A 75 7.37 4.04 11.38
N ALA A 76 8.34 3.36 11.99
CA ALA A 76 8.10 2.52 13.17
C ALA A 76 7.57 3.35 14.36
N LEU A 77 8.20 4.50 14.64
CA LEU A 77 7.74 5.42 15.69
C LEU A 77 6.32 5.94 15.43
N ARG A 78 5.99 6.28 14.18
CA ARG A 78 4.63 6.69 13.81
C ARG A 78 3.62 5.56 13.96
N CYS A 79 4.00 4.33 13.64
CA CYS A 79 3.15 3.16 13.83
C CYS A 79 2.80 2.98 15.31
N ALA A 80 3.80 3.09 16.19
CA ALA A 80 3.58 3.05 17.63
C ALA A 80 2.65 4.18 18.10
N HIS A 81 2.87 5.40 17.62
CA HIS A 81 2.05 6.55 17.99
C HIS A 81 0.59 6.41 17.55
N LEU A 82 0.34 6.06 16.29
CA LEU A 82 -1.02 5.94 15.73
C LEU A 82 -1.83 4.80 16.37
N ASN A 83 -1.14 3.75 16.84
CA ASN A 83 -1.77 2.65 17.56
C ASN A 83 -1.86 2.87 19.08
N GLY A 84 -1.47 4.04 19.61
CA GLY A 84 -1.49 4.33 21.04
C GLY A 84 -0.41 3.61 21.87
N HIS A 85 0.55 2.97 21.22
CA HIS A 85 1.63 2.21 21.86
C HIS A 85 2.88 3.06 22.10
N TRP A 86 2.77 4.39 22.09
CA TRP A 86 3.91 5.29 22.22
C TRP A 86 4.73 5.04 23.48
N HIS A 87 4.07 5.00 24.65
CA HIS A 87 4.74 4.84 25.93
C HIS A 87 5.44 3.47 26.06
N GLN A 88 4.76 2.39 25.66
CA GLN A 88 5.33 1.04 25.67
C GLN A 88 6.54 0.95 24.72
N THR A 89 6.43 1.53 23.53
CA THR A 89 7.53 1.55 22.56
C THR A 89 8.72 2.31 23.11
N TRP A 90 8.48 3.48 23.72
CA TRP A 90 9.53 4.31 24.30
C TRP A 90 10.26 3.63 25.46
N GLN A 91 9.55 2.91 26.32
CA GLN A 91 10.13 2.15 27.42
C GLN A 91 11.01 0.98 26.94
N ASN A 92 10.65 0.39 25.81
CA ASN A 92 11.36 -0.77 25.23
C ASN A 92 12.49 -0.35 24.26
N LEU A 93 12.62 0.93 23.93
CA LEU A 93 13.71 1.44 23.12
C LEU A 93 14.99 1.48 23.97
N THR A 94 15.70 0.36 24.02
CA THR A 94 17.09 0.34 24.51
C THR A 94 17.95 1.04 23.45
N LEU A 95 18.46 2.23 23.79
CA LEU A 95 19.48 2.89 22.98
C LEU A 95 20.78 2.10 23.13
N THR A 96 20.94 1.06 22.30
CA THR A 96 22.23 0.40 22.17
C THR A 96 23.14 1.34 21.38
N GLY A 97 24.08 1.96 22.10
CA GLY A 97 25.15 2.78 21.53
C GLY A 97 26.23 1.95 20.85
#